data_AF-A0A928YST3-F1
#
_entry.id   AF-A0A928YST3-F1
#
_cell.length_a   1.000
_cell.length_b   1.000
_cell.length_c   1.000
_cell.angle_alpha   90.00
_cell.angle_beta   90.00
_cell.angle_gamma   90.00
#
_symmetry.space_group_name_H-M   'P 1'
#
loop_
_entity.id
_entity.type
_entity.pdbx_description
1 polymer ?
#
loop_
_entity_poly.entity_id
_entity_poly.type
_entity_poly.pdbx_seq_one_letter_code
_entity_poly.pdbx_strand_id
1 'polypeptide(L)'
;MYGVKNSKHFTEKELIAWAKDYNIPQEDVFTLDSSYFSFLKNIDTLEVENHHSYVSDRSQPLQALYYDEKGDLVSYQINCYAGGFPNLKWNRNGNFETFMPKIQAPLDSTLTLKTHLTFFNKVSTSKIVSPDDYDYVVVVYWSRFMGRQSKRLIRYVQENAKLSKNKSVKTIYVNNDQIYADRDH
;
A
#
# COMPACT_ATOMS: atom_id res chain seq x y z
N MET A 1 -2.95 25.95 22.34
CA MET A 1 -3.83 24.99 21.64
C MET A 1 -4.58 25.77 20.56
N TYR A 2 -4.15 25.66 19.31
CA TYR A 2 -4.84 26.29 18.18
C TYR A 2 -5.70 25.23 17.49
N GLY A 3 -6.98 25.57 17.31
CA GLY A 3 -8.03 24.67 16.86
C GLY A 3 -7.84 24.21 15.43
N VAL A 4 -8.08 22.91 15.24
CA VAL A 4 -8.19 22.21 13.96
C VAL A 4 -9.25 22.92 13.11
N LYS A 5 -8.83 23.63 12.07
CA LYS A 5 -9.73 24.19 11.05
C LYS A 5 -9.69 23.28 9.82
N ASN A 6 -10.67 22.37 9.77
CA ASN A 6 -11.11 21.60 8.61
C ASN A 6 -9.99 20.86 7.85
N SER A 7 -9.64 19.67 8.33
CA SER A 7 -9.05 18.65 7.46
C SER A 7 -9.97 18.46 6.25
N LYS A 8 -9.43 18.65 5.05
CA LYS A 8 -10.19 18.46 3.81
C LYS A 8 -10.41 16.96 3.63
N HIS A 9 -11.50 16.45 4.21
CA HIS A 9 -11.92 15.08 3.97
C HIS A 9 -12.35 14.94 2.51
N PHE A 10 -11.68 14.05 1.79
CA PHE A 10 -12.04 13.74 0.42
C PHE A 10 -13.29 12.86 0.39
N THR A 11 -14.19 13.16 -0.54
CA THR A 11 -15.41 12.36 -0.71
C THR A 11 -15.10 11.04 -1.41
N GLU A 12 -15.94 10.04 -1.18
CA GLU A 12 -15.81 8.75 -1.87
C GLU A 12 -15.88 8.90 -3.40
N LYS A 13 -16.75 9.80 -3.88
CA LYS A 13 -16.90 10.10 -5.32
C LYS A 13 -15.59 10.63 -5.93
N GLU A 14 -14.89 11.49 -5.19
CA GLU A 14 -13.58 12.01 -5.60
C GLU A 14 -12.54 10.87 -5.67
N LEU A 15 -12.49 10.02 -4.65
CA LEU A 15 -11.59 8.87 -4.60
C LEU A 15 -11.82 7.90 -5.78
N ILE A 16 -13.07 7.58 -6.08
CA ILE A 16 -13.44 6.72 -7.22
C ILE A 16 -13.02 7.35 -8.55
N ALA A 17 -13.20 8.67 -8.71
CA ALA A 17 -12.76 9.37 -9.92
C ALA A 17 -11.23 9.30 -10.09
N TRP A 18 -10.48 9.46 -9.01
CA TRP A 18 -9.01 9.37 -9.04
C TRP A 18 -8.52 7.95 -9.30
N ALA A 19 -9.16 6.95 -8.68
CA ALA A 19 -8.86 5.54 -8.95
C ALA A 19 -9.03 5.22 -10.44
N LYS A 20 -10.10 5.73 -11.08
CA LYS A 20 -10.32 5.60 -12.52
C LYS A 20 -9.19 6.23 -13.34
N ASP A 21 -8.73 7.43 -12.99
CA ASP A 21 -7.60 8.10 -13.68
C ASP A 21 -6.27 7.31 -13.60
N TYR A 22 -6.20 6.36 -12.68
CA TYR A 22 -5.02 5.53 -12.38
C TYR A 22 -5.23 4.09 -12.88
N ASN A 23 -6.33 3.82 -13.58
CA ASN A 23 -6.75 2.50 -14.07
C ASN A 23 -6.89 1.46 -12.96
N ILE A 24 -7.37 1.88 -11.79
CA ILE A 24 -7.70 0.99 -10.67
C ILE A 24 -9.16 0.52 -10.82
N PRO A 25 -9.43 -0.81 -10.74
CA PRO A 25 -10.80 -1.32 -10.64
C PRO A 25 -11.52 -0.82 -9.39
N GLN A 26 -12.76 -0.35 -9.53
CA GLN A 26 -13.49 0.30 -8.45
C GLN A 26 -13.82 -0.65 -7.29
N GLU A 27 -13.93 -1.94 -7.59
CA GLU A 27 -14.14 -3.02 -6.62
C GLU A 27 -12.93 -3.28 -5.72
N ASP A 28 -11.77 -2.72 -6.06
CA ASP A 28 -10.48 -2.98 -5.41
C ASP A 28 -9.93 -1.74 -4.68
N VAL A 29 -10.70 -0.65 -4.61
CA VAL A 29 -10.31 0.60 -3.96
C VAL A 29 -10.63 0.54 -2.47
N PHE A 30 -9.73 1.04 -1.62
CA PHE A 30 -9.93 1.19 -0.18
C PHE A 30 -9.29 2.51 0.29
N THR A 31 -9.62 2.94 1.49
CA THR A 31 -8.89 4.01 2.19
C THR A 31 -8.19 3.47 3.43
N LEU A 32 -7.05 4.06 3.76
CA LEU A 32 -6.31 3.73 4.97
C LEU A 32 -6.91 4.45 6.18
N ASP A 33 -7.21 3.70 7.23
CA ASP A 33 -7.68 4.24 8.49
C ASP A 33 -6.54 4.94 9.26
N SER A 34 -6.82 6.09 9.86
CA SER A 34 -5.84 6.87 10.61
C SER A 34 -5.23 6.10 11.80
N SER A 35 -5.97 5.14 12.38
CA SER A 35 -5.50 4.27 13.46
C SER A 35 -4.32 3.39 13.05
N TYR A 36 -4.09 3.17 11.75
CA TYR A 36 -2.91 2.48 11.25
C TYR A 36 -1.61 3.09 11.75
N PHE A 37 -1.50 4.43 11.72
CA PHE A 37 -0.30 5.10 12.19
C PHE A 37 -0.17 5.11 13.71
N SER A 38 -1.29 5.12 14.44
CA SER A 38 -1.27 4.91 15.88
C SER A 38 -0.76 3.51 16.21
N PHE A 39 -1.17 2.50 15.45
CA PHE A 39 -0.63 1.14 15.55
C PHE A 39 0.87 1.08 15.26
N LEU A 40 1.34 1.69 14.16
CA LEU A 40 2.77 1.76 13.85
C LEU A 40 3.58 2.44 14.95
N LYS A 41 3.08 3.56 15.50
CA LYS A 41 3.73 4.25 16.62
C LYS A 41 3.79 3.39 17.88
N ASN A 42 2.75 2.61 18.18
CA ASN A 42 2.77 1.72 19.33
C ASN A 42 3.80 0.59 19.16
N ILE A 43 4.02 0.11 17.94
CA ILE A 43 5.12 -0.84 17.67
C ILE A 43 6.48 -0.22 17.93
N ASP A 44 6.69 1.04 17.52
CA ASP A 44 7.93 1.80 17.74
C ASP A 44 8.35 1.84 19.22
N THR A 45 7.37 1.79 20.13
CA THR A 45 7.59 1.84 21.59
C THR A 45 7.94 0.51 22.24
N LEU A 46 7.80 -0.62 21.55
CA LEU A 46 8.26 -1.92 22.02
C LEU A 46 9.77 -2.03 21.72
N GLU A 47 10.61 -2.75 22.46
CA GLU A 47 12.05 -2.84 22.13
C GLU A 47 12.33 -3.96 21.11
N VAL A 48 12.05 -3.75 19.82
CA VAL A 48 12.51 -4.65 18.74
C VAL A 48 13.65 -3.98 17.99
N GLU A 49 14.63 -4.78 17.61
CA GLU A 49 15.77 -4.35 16.82
C GLU A 49 15.32 -3.75 15.47
N ASN A 50 15.85 -2.58 15.08
CA ASN A 50 15.56 -1.87 13.81
C ASN A 50 14.18 -1.17 13.67
N HIS A 51 13.58 -0.72 14.77
CA HIS A 51 12.27 -0.08 14.79
C HIS A 51 12.08 1.22 14.01
N HIS A 52 13.01 2.16 14.13
CA HIS A 52 12.91 3.42 13.39
C HIS A 52 12.85 3.20 11.88
N SER A 53 13.58 2.19 11.35
CA SER A 53 13.47 1.79 9.94
C SER A 53 12.13 1.14 9.62
N TYR A 54 11.60 0.28 10.49
CA TYR A 54 10.30 -0.37 10.26
C TYR A 54 9.16 0.67 10.14
N VAL A 55 9.04 1.58 11.12
CA VAL A 55 7.99 2.60 11.09
C VAL A 55 8.19 3.54 9.91
N SER A 56 9.42 3.96 9.63
CA SER A 56 9.74 4.78 8.47
C SER A 56 9.32 4.11 7.16
N ASP A 57 9.60 2.82 6.98
CA ASP A 57 9.31 2.08 5.76
C ASP A 57 7.81 1.86 5.59
N ARG A 58 7.13 1.41 6.65
CA ARG A 58 5.66 1.23 6.70
C ARG A 58 4.90 2.55 6.60
N SER A 59 5.54 3.67 6.95
CA SER A 59 4.98 5.01 6.80
C SER A 59 5.13 5.60 5.41
N GLN A 60 5.76 4.93 4.44
CA GLN A 60 5.97 5.52 3.13
C GLN A 60 4.67 5.71 2.33
N PRO A 61 4.55 6.76 1.51
CA PRO A 61 3.32 7.04 0.78
C PRO A 61 3.04 6.04 -0.34
N LEU A 62 4.08 5.45 -0.95
CA LEU A 62 3.95 4.47 -2.04
C LEU A 62 4.61 3.16 -1.69
N GLN A 63 3.81 2.10 -1.71
CA GLN A 63 4.24 0.77 -1.32
C GLN A 63 3.47 -0.30 -2.11
N ALA A 64 4.10 -1.44 -2.36
CA ALA A 64 3.44 -2.66 -2.79
C ALA A 64 3.89 -3.81 -1.88
N LEU A 65 2.94 -4.41 -1.16
CA LEU A 65 3.15 -5.47 -0.20
C LEU A 65 2.49 -6.74 -0.73
N TYR A 66 3.25 -7.81 -0.88
CA TYR A 66 2.76 -9.09 -1.37
C TYR A 66 2.68 -10.06 -0.21
N TYR A 67 1.47 -10.50 0.11
CA TYR A 67 1.19 -11.51 1.12
C TYR A 67 0.88 -12.84 0.45
N ASP A 68 1.37 -13.94 1.03
CA ASP A 68 1.02 -15.29 0.60
C ASP A 68 -0.32 -15.78 1.20
N GLU A 69 -0.70 -17.01 0.89
CA GLU A 69 -1.90 -17.69 1.38
C GLU A 69 -1.96 -17.81 2.92
N LYS A 70 -0.82 -17.71 3.62
CA LYS A 70 -0.77 -17.72 5.09
C LYS A 70 -0.93 -16.31 5.68
N GLY A 71 -0.93 -15.29 4.81
CA GLY A 71 -0.96 -13.89 5.20
C GLY A 71 0.41 -13.36 5.62
N ASP A 72 1.49 -14.04 5.26
CA ASP A 72 2.87 -13.65 5.55
C ASP A 72 3.41 -12.75 4.43
N LEU A 73 4.16 -11.71 4.80
CA LEU A 73 4.75 -10.77 3.84
C LEU A 73 5.94 -11.45 3.14
N VAL A 74 5.83 -11.67 1.83
CA VAL A 74 6.82 -12.40 1.02
C VAL A 74 7.55 -11.53 0.00
N SER A 75 7.06 -10.33 -0.30
CA SER A 75 7.79 -9.32 -1.06
C SER A 75 7.30 -7.92 -0.73
N TYR A 76 8.23 -6.97 -0.68
CA TYR A 76 7.95 -5.60 -0.27
C TYR A 76 8.71 -4.58 -1.11
N GLN A 77 7.96 -3.69 -1.75
CA GLN A 77 8.46 -2.61 -2.60
C GLN A 77 8.03 -1.28 -2.00
N ILE A 78 8.97 -0.35 -1.80
CA ILE A 78 8.69 0.97 -1.23
C ILE A 78 9.51 2.04 -1.95
N ASN A 79 8.92 3.23 -2.09
CA ASN A 79 9.53 4.35 -2.82
C ASN A 79 10.96 4.69 -2.37
N CYS A 80 11.28 4.67 -1.07
CA CYS A 80 12.62 5.02 -0.59
C CYS A 80 13.70 4.01 -1.03
N TYR A 81 13.33 2.74 -1.28
CA TYR A 81 14.26 1.71 -1.74
C TYR A 81 14.27 1.53 -3.27
N ALA A 82 13.26 2.04 -3.98
CA ALA A 82 13.22 2.02 -5.44
C ALA A 82 14.39 2.78 -6.08
N GLY A 83 14.84 3.85 -5.42
CA GLY A 83 15.88 4.74 -5.91
C GLY A 83 15.47 5.49 -7.19
N GLY A 84 16.32 6.44 -7.59
CA GLY A 84 16.05 7.33 -8.72
C GLY A 84 15.23 8.55 -8.33
N PHE A 85 15.62 9.72 -8.82
CA PHE A 85 14.90 10.97 -8.66
C PHE A 85 15.04 11.78 -9.95
N PRO A 86 13.99 12.48 -10.43
CA PRO A 86 12.63 12.55 -9.88
C PRO A 86 11.74 11.34 -10.22
N ASN A 87 12.28 10.39 -10.98
CA ASN A 87 11.57 9.21 -11.46
C ASN A 87 12.06 7.96 -10.72
N LEU A 88 11.18 7.35 -9.92
CA LEU A 88 11.49 6.13 -9.18
C LEU A 88 11.72 4.96 -10.14
N LYS A 89 12.78 4.20 -9.90
CA LYS A 89 13.19 3.05 -10.70
C LYS A 89 12.57 1.76 -10.13
N TRP A 90 11.24 1.67 -10.17
CA TRP A 90 10.50 0.52 -9.61
C TRP A 90 11.01 -0.84 -10.10
N ASN A 91 11.28 -0.99 -11.41
CA ASN A 91 11.87 -2.22 -11.99
C ASN A 91 13.40 -2.19 -12.04
N ARG A 92 14.07 -1.60 -11.04
CA ARG A 92 15.53 -1.70 -10.93
C ARG A 92 15.90 -3.18 -10.80
N ASN A 93 16.95 -3.62 -11.50
CA ASN A 93 17.46 -5.00 -11.46
C ASN A 93 16.41 -6.07 -11.79
N GLY A 94 15.36 -5.72 -12.56
CA GLY A 94 14.29 -6.65 -12.91
C GLY A 94 13.39 -7.03 -11.74
N ASN A 95 13.22 -6.16 -10.73
CA ASN A 95 12.41 -6.44 -9.55
C ASN A 95 10.99 -6.94 -9.86
N PHE A 96 10.37 -6.50 -10.96
CA PHE A 96 9.01 -6.87 -11.37
C PHE A 96 8.95 -7.85 -12.55
N GLU A 97 10.07 -8.42 -12.99
CA GLU A 97 10.13 -9.30 -14.17
C GLU A 97 9.66 -10.75 -13.91
N THR A 98 9.52 -11.13 -12.64
CA THR A 98 9.00 -12.43 -12.22
C THR A 98 7.80 -12.27 -11.31
N PHE A 99 6.86 -13.22 -11.34
CA PHE A 99 5.84 -13.29 -10.31
C PHE A 99 6.38 -13.93 -9.05
N MET A 100 5.98 -13.31 -7.94
CA MET A 100 6.83 -12.81 -6.87
C MET A 100 7.95 -11.86 -7.32
N PRO A 101 7.75 -10.53 -7.13
CA PRO A 101 8.81 -9.55 -7.27
C PRO A 101 9.97 -9.83 -6.32
N LYS A 102 11.18 -9.46 -6.74
CA LYS A 102 12.37 -9.53 -5.88
C LYS A 102 12.18 -8.64 -4.66
N ILE A 103 12.60 -9.11 -3.50
CA ILE A 103 12.56 -8.35 -2.24
C ILE A 103 13.39 -7.07 -2.41
N GLN A 104 12.78 -5.91 -2.20
CA GLN A 104 13.44 -4.60 -2.31
C GLN A 104 13.64 -3.96 -0.94
N ALA A 105 12.67 -4.11 -0.04
CA ALA A 105 12.73 -3.69 1.34
C ALA A 105 12.77 -4.89 2.29
N PRO A 106 13.31 -4.74 3.52
CA PRO A 106 13.30 -5.80 4.52
C PRO A 106 11.89 -6.35 4.76
N LEU A 107 11.79 -7.67 4.89
CA LEU A 107 10.54 -8.33 5.28
C LEU A 107 10.46 -8.43 6.80
N ASP A 108 9.25 -8.41 7.34
CA ASP A 108 8.98 -8.61 8.75
C ASP A 108 7.67 -9.39 8.94
N SER A 109 7.49 -9.92 10.14
CA SER A 109 6.30 -10.66 10.56
C SER A 109 5.40 -9.86 11.52
N THR A 110 5.66 -8.56 11.72
CA THR A 110 4.98 -7.74 12.73
C THR A 110 3.56 -7.39 12.29
N LEU A 111 3.33 -7.24 10.98
CA LEU A 111 2.01 -6.96 10.41
C LEU A 111 1.60 -8.02 9.38
N THR A 112 0.80 -8.98 9.83
CA THR A 112 0.17 -9.99 8.96
C THR A 112 -0.94 -9.37 8.11
N LEU A 113 -1.30 -10.03 6.99
CA LEU A 113 -2.40 -9.58 6.13
C LEU A 113 -3.71 -9.38 6.90
N LYS A 114 -4.06 -10.31 7.78
CA LYS A 114 -5.30 -10.25 8.56
C LYS A 114 -5.37 -8.98 9.41
N THR A 115 -4.30 -8.67 10.14
CA THR A 115 -4.21 -7.42 10.92
C THR A 115 -4.15 -6.21 10.01
N HIS A 116 -3.50 -6.31 8.85
CA HIS A 116 -3.41 -5.19 7.92
C HIS A 116 -4.78 -4.77 7.36
N LEU A 117 -5.61 -5.75 6.99
CA LEU A 117 -6.96 -5.53 6.47
C LEU A 117 -7.89 -4.83 7.46
N THR A 118 -7.64 -4.92 8.78
CA THR A 118 -8.48 -4.22 9.77
C THR A 118 -8.33 -2.71 9.73
N PHE A 119 -7.28 -2.19 9.09
CA PHE A 119 -7.05 -0.76 8.91
C PHE A 119 -7.60 -0.23 7.59
N PHE A 120 -8.32 -1.04 6.80
CA PHE A 120 -8.84 -0.61 5.51
C PHE A 120 -10.33 -0.34 5.57
N ASN A 121 -10.70 0.88 5.23
CA ASN A 121 -12.07 1.29 5.07
C ASN A 121 -12.49 1.03 3.61
N LYS A 122 -13.64 0.37 3.44
CA LYS A 122 -14.24 0.11 2.13
C LYS A 122 -14.85 1.39 1.58
N VAL A 123 -14.74 1.57 0.28
CA VAL A 123 -15.65 2.45 -0.46
C VAL A 123 -16.90 1.65 -0.84
N SER A 124 -18.00 2.30 -1.17
CA SER A 124 -19.28 1.63 -1.47
C SER A 124 -19.18 0.59 -2.59
N THR A 125 -18.21 0.74 -3.51
CA THR A 125 -17.97 -0.18 -4.62
C THR A 125 -17.06 -1.35 -4.25
N SER A 126 -16.35 -1.31 -3.12
CA SER A 126 -15.34 -2.30 -2.76
C SER A 126 -15.94 -3.66 -2.44
N LYS A 127 -15.32 -4.72 -2.94
CA LYS A 127 -15.63 -6.08 -2.52
C LYS A 127 -14.89 -6.43 -1.24
N ILE A 128 -15.47 -7.32 -0.43
CA ILE A 128 -14.78 -7.89 0.72
C ILE A 128 -13.62 -8.75 0.20
N VAL A 129 -12.44 -8.59 0.77
CA VAL A 129 -11.32 -9.50 0.55
C VAL A 129 -11.31 -10.51 1.67
N SER A 130 -11.49 -11.78 1.33
CA SER A 130 -11.15 -12.88 2.22
C SER A 130 -9.73 -13.32 1.88
N PRO A 131 -8.78 -13.30 2.84
CA PRO A 131 -7.42 -13.80 2.64
C PRO A 131 -7.38 -15.23 2.09
N ASP A 132 -8.30 -16.08 2.54
CA ASP A 132 -8.30 -17.51 2.24
C ASP A 132 -8.75 -17.83 0.80
N ASP A 133 -9.23 -16.85 0.04
CA ASP A 133 -9.75 -17.04 -1.32
C ASP A 133 -8.64 -16.97 -2.40
N TYR A 134 -7.42 -16.56 -2.03
CA TYR A 134 -6.35 -16.26 -2.99
C TYR A 134 -4.99 -16.84 -2.57
N ASP A 135 -4.21 -17.32 -3.54
CA ASP A 135 -2.81 -17.73 -3.29
C ASP A 135 -1.96 -16.54 -2.81
N TYR A 136 -2.27 -15.34 -3.33
CA TYR A 136 -1.58 -14.10 -2.95
C TYR A 136 -2.54 -12.92 -2.87
N VAL A 137 -2.32 -12.05 -1.89
CA VAL A 137 -2.95 -10.73 -1.81
C VAL A 137 -1.89 -9.64 -1.88
N VAL A 138 -2.03 -8.74 -2.85
CA VAL A 138 -1.15 -7.60 -3.05
C VAL A 138 -1.84 -6.33 -2.57
N VAL A 139 -1.25 -5.67 -1.59
CA VAL A 139 -1.70 -4.37 -1.09
C VAL A 139 -0.85 -3.28 -1.73
N VAL A 140 -1.49 -2.38 -2.48
CA VAL A 140 -0.83 -1.25 -3.14
C VAL A 140 -1.26 0.05 -2.46
N TYR A 141 -0.32 0.70 -1.79
CA TYR A 141 -0.51 2.04 -1.28
C TYR A 141 -0.26 3.07 -2.37
N TRP A 142 -1.21 3.99 -2.53
CA TRP A 142 -1.11 5.05 -3.52
C TRP A 142 -1.62 6.38 -2.95
N SER A 143 -1.03 7.47 -3.43
CA SER A 143 -1.43 8.83 -3.11
C SER A 143 -1.49 9.70 -4.35
N ARG A 144 -2.35 10.70 -4.34
CA ARG A 144 -2.34 11.79 -5.33
C ARG A 144 -1.15 12.70 -5.13
N PHE A 145 -0.70 12.88 -3.89
CA PHE A 145 0.51 13.66 -3.60
C PHE A 145 1.71 13.17 -4.42
N MET A 146 1.85 11.86 -4.57
CA MET A 146 2.93 11.25 -5.36
C MET A 146 2.59 11.04 -6.85
N GLY A 147 1.40 11.45 -7.28
CA GLY A 147 0.94 11.60 -8.67
C GLY A 147 1.47 10.56 -9.67
N ARG A 148 2.43 10.99 -10.50
CA ARG A 148 3.01 10.15 -11.57
C ARG A 148 3.67 8.88 -11.03
N GLN A 149 4.29 8.94 -9.85
CA GLN A 149 4.96 7.79 -9.26
C GLN A 149 3.96 6.72 -8.82
N SER A 150 2.80 7.13 -8.30
CA SER A 150 1.67 6.26 -7.96
C SER A 150 1.18 5.51 -9.21
N LYS A 151 0.90 6.24 -10.30
CA LYS A 151 0.47 5.63 -11.57
C LYS A 151 1.47 4.61 -12.10
N ARG A 152 2.78 4.88 -11.94
CA ARG A 152 3.83 3.95 -12.36
C ARG A 152 3.89 2.70 -11.50
N LEU A 153 3.85 2.84 -10.17
CA LEU A 153 3.83 1.70 -9.26
C LEU A 153 2.64 0.80 -9.55
N ILE A 154 1.44 1.38 -9.65
CA ILE A 154 0.20 0.65 -9.98
C ILE A 154 0.36 -0.12 -11.29
N ARG A 155 0.87 0.53 -12.35
CA ARG A 155 1.13 -0.16 -13.62
C ARG A 155 2.11 -1.32 -13.44
N TYR A 156 3.21 -1.14 -12.71
CA TYR A 156 4.17 -2.23 -12.49
C TYR A 156 3.55 -3.41 -11.74
N VAL A 157 2.76 -3.14 -10.70
CA VAL A 157 2.06 -4.19 -9.94
C VAL A 157 1.02 -4.90 -10.82
N GLN A 158 0.24 -4.16 -11.60
CA GLN A 158 -0.76 -4.73 -12.51
C GLN A 158 -0.12 -5.62 -13.58
N GLU A 159 0.97 -5.18 -14.20
CA GLU A 159 1.70 -6.02 -15.18
C GLU A 159 2.35 -7.22 -14.50
N ASN A 160 2.90 -7.05 -13.30
CA ASN A 160 3.50 -8.14 -12.55
C ASN A 160 2.48 -9.21 -12.14
N ALA A 161 1.28 -8.80 -11.71
CA ALA A 161 0.22 -9.74 -11.35
C ALA A 161 -0.18 -10.66 -12.53
N LYS A 162 -0.08 -10.20 -13.78
CA LYS A 162 -0.33 -11.04 -14.98
C LYS A 162 0.71 -12.16 -15.15
N LEU A 163 1.86 -12.07 -14.49
CA LEU A 163 2.91 -13.09 -14.53
C LEU A 163 2.62 -14.27 -13.58
N SER A 164 1.53 -14.24 -12.81
CA SER A 164 1.21 -15.25 -11.77
C SER A 164 0.85 -16.64 -12.30
N LYS A 165 0.65 -16.77 -13.62
CA LYS A 165 0.29 -18.03 -14.30
C LYS A 165 -0.97 -18.65 -13.66
N ASN A 166 -0.82 -19.78 -12.96
CA ASN A 166 -1.91 -20.56 -12.38
C ASN A 166 -2.26 -20.14 -10.94
N LYS A 167 -1.62 -19.08 -10.41
CA LYS A 167 -1.85 -18.58 -9.06
C LYS A 167 -2.93 -17.50 -9.06
N SER A 168 -3.89 -17.63 -8.15
CA SER A 168 -4.93 -16.62 -7.94
C SER A 168 -4.33 -15.44 -7.15
N VAL A 169 -4.51 -14.23 -7.67
CA VAL A 169 -3.92 -13.02 -7.08
C VAL A 169 -4.99 -11.98 -6.91
N LYS A 170 -5.18 -11.49 -5.69
CA LYS A 170 -6.00 -10.32 -5.42
C LYS A 170 -5.13 -9.10 -5.23
N THR A 171 -5.27 -8.11 -6.08
CA THR A 171 -4.66 -6.79 -5.83
C THR A 171 -5.72 -5.86 -5.24
N ILE A 172 -5.39 -5.17 -4.15
CA ILE A 172 -6.18 -4.08 -3.59
C ILE A 172 -5.37 -2.80 -3.52
N TYR A 173 -6.04 -1.67 -3.67
CA TYR A 173 -5.45 -0.36 -3.81
C TYR A 173 -5.94 0.55 -2.70
N VAL A 174 -5.06 0.82 -1.75
CA VAL A 174 -5.38 1.58 -0.55
C VAL A 174 -4.88 3.01 -0.73
N ASN A 175 -5.81 3.95 -0.80
CA ASN A 175 -5.46 5.37 -0.81
C ASN A 175 -5.11 5.84 0.60
N ASN A 176 -4.01 6.58 0.73
CA ASN A 176 -3.54 7.12 2.00
C ASN A 176 -3.46 8.65 2.02
N ASP A 177 -4.07 9.35 1.04
CA ASP A 177 -3.98 10.81 0.91
C ASP A 177 -4.51 11.54 2.15
N GLN A 178 -5.60 11.03 2.76
CA GLN A 178 -6.20 11.63 3.94
C GLN A 178 -5.18 11.82 5.07
N ILE A 179 -4.31 10.84 5.25
CA ILE A 179 -3.37 10.84 6.38
C ILE A 179 -2.25 11.85 6.18
N TYR A 180 -1.84 12.10 4.94
CA TYR A 180 -0.85 13.14 4.65
C TYR A 180 -1.46 14.53 4.63
N ALA A 181 -2.71 14.66 4.16
CA ALA A 181 -3.45 15.92 4.22
C ALA A 181 -3.64 16.41 5.67
N ASP A 182 -3.82 15.49 6.62
CA ASP A 182 -3.98 15.82 8.05
C ASP A 182 -2.66 16.15 8.76
N ARG A 183 -1.50 15.87 8.13
CA ARG A 183 -0.17 16.10 8.71
C ARG A 183 0.52 17.38 8.23
N ASP A 184 0.02 18.00 7.17
CA ASP A 184 0.58 19.24 6.59
C ASP A 184 0.06 20.53 7.30
N HIS A 185 -0.49 20.42 8.51
CA HIS A 185 -1.05 21.54 9.29
C HIS A 185 -0.60 21.55 10.75
#